data_AF-A0A3Q0HLW2-F1
#
_entry.id   AF-A0A3Q0HLW2-F1
#
_cell.length_a   1.000
_cell.length_b   1.000
_cell.length_c   1.000
_cell.angle_alpha   90.00
_cell.angle_beta   90.00
_cell.angle_gamma   90.00
#
_symmetry.space_group_name_H-M   'P 1'
#
loop_
_entity.id
_entity.type
_entity.pdbx_description
1 polymer ?
#
loop_
_entity_poly.entity_id
_entity_poly.type
_entity_poly.pdbx_seq_one_letter_code
_entity_poly.pdbx_strand_id
1 'polypeptide(L)'
;MNELLVLQRKNLRAQEDVEMQHLKLGSDMDHLQNCYAKLKEQLEASKREIVGLQERDRQLQCKNRNLHQLLKNEKDEVQKLQNIIASRATQYNHDMKRKEREYNKLKERLHQLVMNKKDKKIAMEVLNYVGRVDGKRGGWRTDKTEARNEEEMYKALLRDYEQCQKQLLVENAELRKVLQQMKKEIISLLPPQKQKPRERSEDGIGPVLSDLEDDVGELNKENMWELSCETVREQLTNSIRNQWRMLKNHVEKLDNQVSRVHSGALTDKDVISREDHELETEKLELEIQHCKEMIKTQQQLLQQQLMSPCDDDTTVLLQDCYLLEERERLQEEWKLFREQKKNFEKERRSFTEAAIRLGLERQAFEEDRGTWLKQQFLSMTCDSKYLENVKTQSATSGSSDQDNHLMNTRSQQKKPRSLSSVPTSAELCQTIQHTPYSSSPCAISNKTTEESKPNQWEEIYREETE
;
A
#
# COMPACT_ATOMS: atom_id res chain seq x y z
N MET A 1 34.44 54.89 -93.09
CA MET A 1 35.28 53.94 -92.32
C MET A 1 35.19 54.17 -90.81
N ASN A 2 35.24 55.42 -90.32
CA ASN A 2 35.12 55.72 -88.88
C ASN A 2 33.74 55.42 -88.25
N GLU A 3 32.63 55.66 -88.95
CA GLU A 3 31.27 55.41 -88.40
C GLU A 3 31.00 53.93 -88.14
N LEU A 4 31.46 53.04 -89.02
CA LEU A 4 31.30 51.59 -88.87
C LEU A 4 32.03 51.07 -87.62
N LEU A 5 33.23 51.59 -87.37
CA LEU A 5 34.04 51.28 -86.18
C LEU A 5 33.37 51.77 -84.88
N VAL A 6 32.77 52.96 -84.90
CA VAL A 6 32.03 53.50 -83.75
C VAL A 6 30.79 52.64 -83.47
N LEU A 7 30.06 52.23 -84.51
CA LEU A 7 28.88 51.36 -84.37
C LEU A 7 29.27 49.98 -83.83
N GLN A 8 30.35 49.38 -84.34
CA GLN A 8 30.87 48.11 -83.86
C GLN A 8 31.26 48.19 -82.37
N ARG A 9 31.95 49.25 -81.93
CA ARG A 9 32.28 49.45 -80.50
C ARG A 9 31.05 49.64 -79.61
N LYS A 10 29.98 50.26 -80.10
CA LYS A 10 28.72 50.39 -79.36
C LYS A 10 28.02 49.04 -79.22
N ASN A 11 27.96 48.26 -80.30
CA ASN A 11 27.40 46.91 -80.26
C ASN A 11 28.18 45.99 -79.32
N LEU A 12 29.52 46.04 -79.35
CA LEU A 12 30.35 45.23 -78.46
C LEU A 12 30.07 45.56 -76.97
N ARG A 13 29.99 46.85 -76.62
CA ARG A 13 29.62 47.26 -75.26
C ARG A 13 28.22 46.83 -74.84
N ALA A 14 27.24 46.98 -75.73
CA ALA A 14 25.88 46.51 -75.44
C ALA A 14 25.83 44.99 -75.25
N GLN A 15 26.62 44.23 -76.02
CA GLN A 15 26.76 42.79 -75.85
C GLN A 15 27.42 42.44 -74.50
N GLU A 16 28.54 43.09 -74.16
CA GLU A 16 29.23 42.92 -72.86
C GLU A 16 28.29 43.21 -71.67
N ASP A 17 27.49 44.28 -71.76
CA ASP A 17 26.52 44.64 -70.72
C ASP A 17 25.42 43.57 -70.56
N VAL A 18 24.91 43.01 -71.67
CA VAL A 18 23.91 41.93 -71.65
C VAL A 18 24.52 40.63 -71.11
N GLU A 19 25.74 40.30 -71.48
CA GLU A 19 26.47 39.14 -70.95
C GLU A 19 26.70 39.26 -69.44
N MET A 20 27.07 40.45 -68.95
CA MET A 20 27.22 40.74 -67.53
C MET A 20 25.88 40.61 -66.78
N GLN A 21 24.79 41.15 -67.34
CA GLN A 21 23.46 40.99 -66.76
C GLN A 21 23.03 39.53 -66.71
N HIS A 22 23.32 38.75 -67.76
CA HIS A 22 23.00 37.34 -67.82
C HIS A 22 23.76 36.54 -66.75
N LEU A 23 25.06 36.82 -66.56
CA LEU A 23 25.87 36.22 -65.49
C LEU A 23 25.31 36.57 -64.11
N LYS A 24 24.92 37.83 -63.88
CA LYS A 24 24.33 38.28 -62.62
C LYS A 24 23.00 37.57 -62.33
N LEU A 25 22.09 37.54 -63.31
CA LEU A 25 20.81 36.84 -63.18
C LEU A 25 20.99 35.33 -62.97
N GLY A 26 21.99 34.73 -63.61
CA GLY A 26 22.36 33.33 -63.38
C GLY A 26 22.78 33.08 -61.93
N SER A 27 23.68 33.91 -61.40
CA SER A 27 24.11 33.82 -60.00
C SER A 27 22.97 34.05 -59.01
N ASP A 28 22.07 35.00 -59.30
CA ASP A 28 20.90 35.28 -58.45
C ASP A 28 19.91 34.11 -58.46
N MET A 29 19.70 33.49 -59.63
CA MET A 29 18.86 32.29 -59.77
C MET A 29 19.43 31.11 -59.00
N ASP A 30 20.74 30.84 -59.12
CA ASP A 30 21.42 29.78 -58.39
C ASP A 30 21.35 30.00 -56.87
N HIS A 31 21.52 31.25 -56.42
CA HIS A 31 21.39 31.61 -55.03
C HIS A 31 19.96 31.34 -54.51
N LEU A 32 18.94 31.78 -55.27
CA LEU A 32 17.55 31.56 -54.91
C LEU A 32 17.19 30.07 -54.88
N GLN A 33 17.67 29.29 -55.85
CA GLN A 33 17.47 27.84 -55.90
C GLN A 33 18.11 27.13 -54.70
N ASN A 34 19.32 27.54 -54.31
CA ASN A 34 20.00 27.02 -53.13
C ASN A 34 19.26 27.38 -51.84
N CYS A 35 18.79 28.63 -51.71
CA CYS A 35 17.98 29.08 -50.57
C CYS A 35 16.67 28.29 -50.48
N TYR A 36 15.99 28.10 -51.61
CA TYR A 36 14.77 27.29 -51.69
C TYR A 36 15.01 25.84 -51.27
N ALA A 37 16.10 25.21 -51.74
CA ALA A 37 16.44 23.84 -51.37
C ALA A 37 16.69 23.70 -49.85
N LYS A 38 17.43 24.62 -49.25
CA LYS A 38 17.68 24.65 -47.79
C LYS A 38 16.38 24.82 -47.00
N LEU A 39 15.52 25.75 -47.41
CA LEU A 39 14.26 26.01 -46.71
C LEU A 39 13.32 24.79 -46.81
N LYS A 40 13.31 24.11 -47.96
CA LYS A 40 12.55 22.87 -48.16
C LYS A 40 13.08 21.74 -47.26
N GLU A 41 14.39 21.57 -47.15
CA GLU A 41 14.99 20.56 -46.27
C GLU A 41 14.66 20.83 -44.79
N GLN A 42 14.75 22.09 -44.35
CA GLN A 42 14.35 22.50 -43.01
C GLN A 42 12.86 22.23 -42.73
N LEU A 43 11.99 22.49 -43.71
CA LEU A 43 10.57 22.20 -43.60
C LEU A 43 10.32 20.68 -43.43
N GLU A 44 10.98 19.84 -44.24
CA GLU A 44 10.84 18.39 -44.13
C GLU A 44 11.49 17.82 -42.85
N ALA A 45 12.55 18.44 -42.35
CA ALA A 45 13.13 18.11 -41.04
C ALA A 45 12.14 18.45 -39.90
N SER A 46 11.57 19.65 -39.90
CA SER A 46 10.58 20.07 -38.90
C SER A 46 9.32 19.20 -38.95
N LYS A 47 8.83 18.84 -40.14
CA LYS A 47 7.69 17.90 -40.28
C LYS A 47 7.98 16.54 -39.63
N ARG A 48 9.19 15.98 -39.85
CA ARG A 48 9.59 14.71 -39.21
C ARG A 48 9.68 14.85 -37.70
N GLU A 49 10.20 15.97 -37.20
CA GLU A 49 10.26 16.25 -35.77
C GLU A 49 8.86 16.37 -35.15
N ILE A 50 7.92 17.05 -35.80
CA ILE A 50 6.53 17.16 -35.36
C ILE A 50 5.88 15.78 -35.23
N VAL A 51 6.08 14.89 -36.21
CA VAL A 51 5.55 13.52 -36.14
C VAL A 51 6.17 12.75 -34.95
N GLY A 52 7.47 12.90 -34.73
CA GLY A 52 8.16 12.28 -33.59
C GLY A 52 7.68 12.82 -32.24
N LEU A 53 7.38 14.12 -32.15
CA LEU A 53 6.78 14.75 -30.97
C LEU A 53 5.36 14.24 -30.73
N GLN A 54 4.54 14.15 -31.79
CA GLN A 54 3.16 13.65 -31.71
C GLN A 54 3.09 12.19 -31.23
N GLU A 55 3.99 11.32 -31.70
CA GLU A 55 4.03 9.93 -31.23
C GLU A 55 4.48 9.83 -29.77
N ARG A 56 5.45 10.65 -29.34
CA ARG A 56 5.84 10.72 -27.92
C ARG A 56 4.69 11.23 -27.04
N ASP A 57 3.96 12.24 -27.49
CA ASP A 57 2.78 12.73 -26.77
C ASP A 57 1.71 11.64 -26.66
N ARG A 58 1.41 10.92 -27.75
CA ARG A 58 0.49 9.79 -27.74
C ARG A 58 0.90 8.70 -26.73
N GLN A 59 2.19 8.35 -26.68
CA GLN A 59 2.71 7.38 -25.72
C GLN A 59 2.58 7.85 -24.27
N LEU A 60 2.90 9.13 -23.99
CA LEU A 60 2.74 9.72 -22.67
C LEU A 60 1.26 9.76 -22.26
N GLN A 61 0.36 10.12 -23.17
CA GLN A 61 -1.09 10.07 -22.91
C GLN A 61 -1.57 8.65 -22.57
N CYS A 62 -1.11 7.63 -23.29
CA CYS A 62 -1.43 6.23 -22.97
C CYS A 62 -0.91 5.82 -21.58
N LYS A 63 0.35 6.15 -21.25
CA LYS A 63 0.92 5.90 -19.92
C LYS A 63 0.13 6.61 -18.82
N ASN A 64 -0.24 7.86 -19.06
CA ASN A 64 -0.99 8.68 -18.13
C ASN A 64 -2.40 8.10 -17.86
N ARG A 65 -3.11 7.63 -18.90
CA ARG A 65 -4.39 6.91 -18.75
C ARG A 65 -4.25 5.62 -17.93
N ASN A 66 -3.19 4.85 -18.17
CA ASN A 66 -2.92 3.62 -17.41
C ASN A 66 -2.65 3.92 -15.93
N LEU A 67 -1.84 4.93 -15.63
CA LEU A 67 -1.55 5.35 -14.26
C LEU A 67 -2.82 5.86 -13.54
N HIS A 68 -3.69 6.60 -14.24
CA HIS A 68 -4.99 7.01 -13.69
C HIS A 68 -5.87 5.81 -13.34
N GLN A 69 -5.91 4.79 -14.20
CA GLN A 69 -6.67 3.57 -13.93
C GLN A 69 -6.10 2.81 -12.73
N LEU A 70 -4.78 2.68 -12.63
CA LEU A 70 -4.13 2.03 -11.49
C LEU A 70 -4.41 2.78 -10.19
N LEU A 71 -4.27 4.11 -10.19
CA LEU A 71 -4.59 4.94 -9.04
C LEU A 71 -6.06 4.80 -8.60
N LYS A 72 -6.98 4.70 -9.55
CA LYS A 72 -8.40 4.45 -9.26
C LYS A 72 -8.59 3.09 -8.57
N ASN A 73 -7.98 2.03 -9.11
CA ASN A 73 -8.06 0.69 -8.53
C ASN A 73 -7.50 0.66 -7.09
N GLU A 74 -6.36 1.31 -6.86
CA GLU A 74 -5.76 1.41 -5.52
C GLU A 74 -6.67 2.18 -4.55
N LYS A 75 -7.31 3.27 -4.99
CA LYS A 75 -8.30 4.00 -4.17
C LYS A 75 -9.50 3.12 -3.79
N ASP A 76 -10.00 2.33 -4.74
CA ASP A 76 -11.13 1.43 -4.51
C ASP A 76 -10.75 0.31 -3.52
N GLU A 77 -9.54 -0.26 -3.62
CA GLU A 77 -9.06 -1.27 -2.66
C GLU A 77 -8.81 -0.68 -1.27
N VAL A 78 -8.23 0.52 -1.17
CA VAL A 78 -8.09 1.24 0.11
C VAL A 78 -9.46 1.46 0.75
N GLN A 79 -10.45 1.93 -0.01
CA GLN A 79 -11.80 2.14 0.51
C GLN A 79 -12.43 0.84 1.02
N LYS A 80 -12.24 -0.26 0.29
CA LYS A 80 -12.71 -1.59 0.68
C LYS A 80 -12.03 -2.08 1.96
N LEU A 81 -10.71 -1.94 2.08
CA LEU A 81 -9.97 -2.29 3.29
C LEU A 81 -10.41 -1.44 4.48
N GLN A 82 -10.63 -0.14 4.28
CA GLN A 82 -11.12 0.75 5.31
C GLN A 82 -12.51 0.33 5.81
N ASN A 83 -13.40 -0.08 4.89
CA ASN A 83 -14.71 -0.64 5.25
C ASN A 83 -14.58 -1.94 6.07
N ILE A 84 -13.66 -2.84 5.71
CA ILE A 84 -13.39 -4.08 6.46
C ILE A 84 -12.85 -3.78 7.86
N ILE A 85 -11.93 -2.82 7.98
CA ILE A 85 -11.39 -2.39 9.28
C ILE A 85 -12.51 -1.81 10.16
N ALA A 86 -13.34 -0.93 9.59
CA ALA A 86 -14.47 -0.35 10.30
C ALA A 86 -15.46 -1.43 10.76
N SER A 87 -15.85 -2.36 9.87
CA SER A 87 -16.74 -3.47 10.25
C SER A 87 -16.12 -4.34 11.34
N ARG A 88 -14.83 -4.63 11.26
CA ARG A 88 -14.12 -5.44 12.26
C ARG A 88 -14.03 -4.73 13.60
N ALA A 89 -13.80 -3.42 13.62
CA ALA A 89 -13.81 -2.61 14.83
C ALA A 89 -15.20 -2.63 15.51
N THR A 90 -16.29 -2.56 14.74
CA THR A 90 -17.65 -2.69 15.31
C THR A 90 -17.88 -4.09 15.89
N GLN A 91 -17.46 -5.14 15.19
CA GLN A 91 -17.59 -6.51 15.66
C GLN A 91 -16.83 -6.73 16.97
N TYR A 92 -15.57 -6.29 17.05
CA TYR A 92 -14.79 -6.37 18.28
C TYR A 92 -15.40 -5.61 19.44
N ASN A 93 -15.96 -4.42 19.19
CA ASN A 93 -16.69 -3.67 20.22
C ASN A 93 -17.91 -4.43 20.74
N HIS A 94 -18.68 -5.08 19.85
CA HIS A 94 -19.83 -5.89 20.25
C HIS A 94 -19.41 -7.12 21.09
N ASP A 95 -18.35 -7.82 20.67
CA ASP A 95 -17.83 -8.98 21.37
C ASP A 95 -17.22 -8.60 22.74
N MET A 96 -16.48 -7.50 22.81
CA MET A 96 -15.93 -6.95 24.05
C MET A 96 -17.05 -6.63 25.04
N LYS A 97 -18.10 -5.92 24.60
CA LYS A 97 -19.29 -5.65 25.44
C LYS A 97 -20.01 -6.94 25.86
N ARG A 98 -20.03 -7.98 25.02
CA ARG A 98 -20.58 -9.29 25.41
C ARG A 98 -19.76 -9.90 26.54
N LYS A 99 -18.44 -9.93 26.40
CA LYS A 99 -17.52 -10.45 27.42
C LYS A 99 -17.56 -9.65 28.72
N GLU A 100 -17.64 -8.33 28.65
CA GLU A 100 -17.79 -7.47 29.82
C GLU A 100 -19.09 -7.79 30.59
N ARG A 101 -20.21 -7.99 29.88
CA ARG A 101 -21.47 -8.41 30.52
C ARG A 101 -21.38 -9.80 31.17
N GLU A 102 -20.71 -10.76 30.52
CA GLU A 102 -20.46 -12.09 31.10
C GLU A 102 -19.59 -12.01 32.35
N TYR A 103 -18.53 -11.20 32.32
CA TYR A 103 -17.65 -10.94 33.44
C TYR A 103 -18.40 -10.29 34.60
N ASN A 104 -19.22 -9.27 34.34
CA ASN A 104 -20.02 -8.61 35.37
C ASN A 104 -21.02 -9.58 36.02
N LYS A 105 -21.69 -10.44 35.24
CA LYS A 105 -22.56 -11.50 35.79
C LYS A 105 -21.79 -12.47 36.70
N LEU A 106 -20.58 -12.87 36.29
CA LEU A 106 -19.74 -13.75 37.11
C LEU A 106 -19.26 -13.06 38.38
N LYS A 107 -18.87 -11.79 38.27
CA LYS A 107 -18.48 -10.93 39.39
C LYS A 107 -19.63 -10.79 40.39
N GLU A 108 -20.85 -10.52 39.93
CA GLU A 108 -22.04 -10.45 40.79
C GLU A 108 -22.31 -11.78 41.52
N ARG A 109 -22.25 -12.92 40.82
CA ARG A 109 -22.39 -14.25 41.45
C ARG A 109 -21.33 -14.50 42.52
N LEU A 110 -20.07 -14.11 42.25
CA LEU A 110 -19.00 -14.22 43.23
C LEU A 110 -19.26 -13.32 44.44
N HIS A 111 -19.68 -12.08 44.25
CA HIS A 111 -20.04 -11.18 45.35
C HIS A 111 -21.18 -11.76 46.19
N GLN A 112 -22.24 -12.29 45.56
CA GLN A 112 -23.32 -12.97 46.27
C GLN A 112 -22.81 -14.16 47.09
N LEU A 113 -21.93 -15.01 46.53
CA LEU A 113 -21.33 -16.12 47.26
C LEU A 113 -20.48 -15.67 48.45
N VAL A 114 -19.78 -14.53 48.34
CA VAL A 114 -18.96 -13.98 49.42
C VAL A 114 -19.84 -13.34 50.50
N MET A 115 -20.87 -12.59 50.14
CA MET A 115 -21.80 -11.98 51.09
C MET A 115 -22.60 -13.04 51.86
N ASN A 116 -23.15 -14.05 51.16
CA ASN A 116 -23.88 -15.17 51.77
C ASN A 116 -23.03 -16.03 52.73
N LYS A 117 -21.69 -15.91 52.68
CA LYS A 117 -20.77 -16.59 53.63
C LYS A 117 -20.52 -15.76 54.89
N LYS A 118 -20.65 -14.43 54.84
CA LYS A 118 -20.42 -13.57 56.01
C LYS A 118 -21.60 -13.61 56.99
N ASP A 119 -22.83 -13.77 56.48
CA ASP A 119 -24.03 -13.88 57.33
C ASP A 119 -24.19 -15.27 58.00
N LYS A 120 -23.34 -16.24 57.64
CA LYS A 120 -23.32 -17.59 58.26
C LYS A 120 -22.25 -17.74 59.35
N LYS A 121 -21.62 -16.64 59.80
CA LYS A 121 -20.56 -16.69 60.82
C LYS A 121 -21.06 -16.38 62.23
N ILE A 122 -22.17 -16.99 62.68
CA ILE A 122 -22.39 -17.35 64.10
C ILE A 122 -23.27 -18.60 64.14
N ALA A 123 -22.66 -19.78 63.98
CA ALA A 123 -23.10 -21.06 64.54
C ALA A 123 -22.21 -22.17 63.96
N MET A 124 -21.32 -22.71 64.78
CA MET A 124 -20.89 -24.08 64.59
C MET A 124 -22.04 -24.95 65.09
N GLU A 125 -22.89 -25.41 64.18
CA GLU A 125 -23.73 -26.59 64.41
C GLU A 125 -23.53 -27.55 63.23
N VAL A 126 -22.71 -28.56 63.46
CA VAL A 126 -22.75 -29.78 62.67
C VAL A 126 -23.84 -30.64 63.28
N LEU A 127 -25.07 -30.45 62.82
CA LEU A 127 -26.17 -31.36 63.16
C LEU A 127 -27.07 -31.61 61.94
N ASN A 128 -26.44 -32.17 60.90
CA ASN A 128 -26.99 -33.18 59.98
C ASN A 128 -26.12 -33.22 58.72
N TYR A 129 -25.64 -34.41 58.40
CA TYR A 129 -24.99 -34.70 57.12
C TYR A 129 -26.05 -34.51 56.01
N VAL A 130 -26.09 -33.33 55.38
CA VAL A 130 -26.86 -33.15 54.15
C VAL A 130 -25.95 -33.50 52.99
N GLY A 131 -25.97 -34.78 52.63
CA GLY A 131 -25.68 -35.15 51.24
C GLY A 131 -26.53 -34.26 50.34
N ARG A 132 -25.91 -33.61 49.35
CA ARG A 132 -26.63 -32.77 48.39
C ARG A 132 -27.82 -33.56 47.84
N VAL A 133 -28.96 -32.89 47.63
CA VAL A 133 -30.16 -33.45 46.97
C VAL A 133 -29.94 -33.93 45.52
N ASP A 134 -28.72 -33.82 44.99
CA ASP A 134 -28.30 -34.39 43.69
C ASP A 134 -27.16 -35.44 43.82
N GLY A 135 -26.82 -35.89 45.03
CA GLY A 135 -25.89 -37.02 45.25
C GLY A 135 -24.44 -36.86 44.78
N LYS A 136 -24.05 -35.79 44.09
CA LYS A 136 -22.70 -35.60 43.55
C LYS A 136 -21.84 -34.75 44.46
N ARG A 137 -20.74 -35.33 44.99
CA ARG A 137 -19.63 -34.56 45.57
C ARG A 137 -19.07 -33.63 44.49
N GLY A 138 -18.72 -32.39 44.88
CA GLY A 138 -17.71 -31.64 44.12
C GLY A 138 -16.45 -32.49 44.16
N GLY A 139 -16.09 -33.07 43.00
CA GLY A 139 -14.95 -33.96 42.91
C GLY A 139 -13.71 -33.23 43.37
N TRP A 140 -13.05 -33.76 44.41
CA TRP A 140 -11.62 -33.59 44.54
C TRP A 140 -10.99 -34.02 43.22
N ARG A 141 -9.83 -33.48 42.86
CA ARG A 141 -9.03 -33.97 41.72
C ARG A 141 -8.84 -35.47 41.91
N THR A 142 -9.71 -36.24 41.27
CA THR A 142 -9.68 -37.70 41.27
C THR A 142 -8.83 -38.12 40.09
N ASP A 143 -8.16 -39.27 40.16
CA ASP A 143 -7.35 -39.83 39.08
C ASP A 143 -8.08 -39.81 37.72
N LYS A 144 -9.41 -39.90 37.72
CA LYS A 144 -10.26 -39.80 36.52
C LYS A 144 -10.28 -38.41 35.86
N THR A 145 -10.13 -37.34 36.64
CA THR A 145 -10.08 -35.94 36.15
C THR A 145 -8.68 -35.57 35.69
N GLU A 146 -7.64 -36.05 36.37
CA GLU A 146 -6.25 -35.91 35.90
C GLU A 146 -6.00 -36.76 34.65
N ALA A 147 -6.48 -38.00 34.60
CA ALA A 147 -6.44 -38.81 33.38
C ALA A 147 -7.16 -38.16 32.18
N ARG A 148 -8.25 -37.42 32.42
CA ARG A 148 -8.92 -36.64 31.34
C ARG A 148 -8.09 -35.45 30.88
N ASN A 149 -7.47 -34.72 31.80
CA ASN A 149 -6.61 -33.59 31.45
C ASN A 149 -5.32 -34.06 30.75
N GLU A 150 -4.76 -35.20 31.18
CA GLU A 150 -3.63 -35.86 30.52
C GLU A 150 -4.03 -36.38 29.14
N GLU A 151 -5.20 -36.98 28.98
CA GLU A 151 -5.74 -37.40 27.69
C GLU A 151 -5.92 -36.20 26.73
N GLU A 152 -6.42 -35.06 27.23
CA GLU A 152 -6.52 -33.82 26.45
C GLU A 152 -5.13 -33.26 26.09
N MET A 153 -4.16 -33.33 27.00
CA MET A 153 -2.77 -32.93 26.75
C MET A 153 -2.10 -33.85 25.70
N TYR A 154 -2.26 -35.16 25.81
CA TYR A 154 -1.75 -36.11 24.82
C TYR A 154 -2.41 -35.92 23.46
N LYS A 155 -3.72 -35.63 23.42
CA LYS A 155 -4.42 -35.27 22.17
C LYS A 155 -3.88 -33.98 21.56
N ALA A 156 -3.59 -32.96 22.37
CA ALA A 156 -2.98 -31.72 21.88
C ALA A 156 -1.59 -31.98 21.30
N LEU A 157 -0.75 -32.73 22.02
CA LEU A 157 0.59 -33.09 21.58
C LEU A 157 0.56 -33.91 20.28
N LEU A 158 -0.34 -34.88 20.16
CA LEU A 158 -0.53 -35.66 18.93
C LEU A 158 -0.96 -34.78 17.75
N ARG A 159 -1.87 -33.83 17.97
CA ARG A 159 -2.27 -32.87 16.93
C ARG A 159 -1.11 -31.99 16.47
N ASP A 160 -0.28 -31.54 17.41
CA ASP A 160 0.91 -30.74 17.09
C ASP A 160 1.92 -31.58 16.28
N TYR A 161 2.14 -32.85 16.64
CA TYR A 161 2.96 -33.77 15.85
C TYR A 161 2.39 -34.01 14.45
N GLU A 162 1.09 -34.26 14.32
CA GLU A 162 0.42 -34.42 13.03
C GLU A 162 0.53 -33.15 12.17
N GLN A 163 0.42 -31.97 12.79
CA GLN A 163 0.59 -30.69 12.11
C GLN A 163 2.04 -30.50 11.63
N CYS A 164 3.03 -30.73 12.50
CA CYS A 164 4.44 -30.70 12.15
C CYS A 164 4.77 -31.68 11.02
N GLN A 165 4.23 -32.90 11.07
CA GLN A 165 4.40 -33.91 10.01
C GLN A 165 3.82 -33.44 8.67
N LYS A 166 2.62 -32.86 8.67
CA LYS A 166 2.00 -32.29 7.46
C LYS A 166 2.83 -31.15 6.89
N GLN A 167 3.32 -30.26 7.76
CA GLN A 167 4.16 -29.14 7.35
C GLN A 167 5.48 -29.62 6.74
N LEU A 168 6.12 -30.63 7.36
CA LEU A 168 7.34 -31.24 6.83
C LEU A 168 7.11 -31.91 5.47
N LEU A 169 5.95 -32.56 5.26
CA LEU A 169 5.61 -33.14 3.95
C LEU A 169 5.46 -32.08 2.86
N VAL A 170 4.85 -30.94 3.18
CA VAL A 170 4.72 -29.80 2.25
C VAL A 170 6.09 -29.22 1.93
N GLU A 171 6.91 -28.95 2.94
CA GLU A 171 8.27 -28.44 2.77
C GLU A 171 9.13 -29.41 1.93
N ASN A 172 9.03 -30.72 2.17
CA ASN A 172 9.75 -31.72 1.37
C ASN A 172 9.31 -31.70 -0.09
N ALA A 173 8.00 -31.52 -0.36
CA ALA A 173 7.49 -31.39 -1.71
C ALA A 173 7.99 -30.11 -2.40
N GLU A 174 8.10 -29.00 -1.68
CA GLU A 174 8.66 -27.74 -2.18
C GLU A 174 10.16 -27.87 -2.46
N LEU A 175 10.93 -28.46 -1.55
CA LEU A 175 12.36 -28.75 -1.74
C LEU A 175 12.60 -29.63 -2.97
N ARG A 176 11.75 -30.65 -3.19
CA ARG A 176 11.80 -31.47 -4.42
C ARG A 176 11.55 -30.64 -5.67
N LYS A 177 10.58 -29.71 -5.66
CA LYS A 177 10.33 -28.82 -6.80
C LYS A 177 11.53 -27.91 -7.09
N VAL A 178 12.11 -27.29 -6.05
CA VAL A 178 13.30 -26.43 -6.19
C VAL A 178 14.48 -27.24 -6.73
N LEU A 179 14.72 -28.45 -6.23
CA LEU A 179 15.78 -29.33 -6.73
C LEU A 179 15.59 -29.73 -8.20
N GLN A 180 14.36 -30.05 -8.62
CA GLN A 180 14.08 -30.34 -10.03
C GLN A 180 14.25 -29.11 -10.92
N GLN A 181 13.88 -27.93 -10.42
CA GLN A 181 14.07 -26.68 -11.14
C GLN A 181 15.56 -26.35 -11.30
N MET A 182 16.35 -26.45 -10.22
CA MET A 182 17.81 -26.30 -10.28
C MET A 182 18.44 -27.31 -11.22
N LYS A 183 18.01 -28.58 -11.19
CA LYS A 183 18.47 -29.60 -12.15
C LYS A 183 18.18 -29.19 -13.60
N LYS A 184 16.97 -28.69 -13.87
CA LYS A 184 16.58 -28.23 -15.21
C LYS A 184 17.42 -27.05 -15.68
N GLU A 185 17.65 -26.09 -14.80
CA GLU A 185 18.50 -24.92 -15.07
C GLU A 185 19.96 -25.34 -15.33
N ILE A 186 20.53 -26.20 -14.49
CA ILE A 186 21.89 -26.71 -14.69
C ILE A 186 22.00 -27.47 -16.02
N ILE A 187 21.02 -28.29 -16.38
CA ILE A 187 20.99 -28.97 -17.70
C ILE A 187 20.93 -27.94 -18.83
N SER A 188 20.16 -26.85 -18.68
CA SER A 188 20.07 -25.80 -19.70
C SER A 188 21.33 -24.97 -19.87
N LEU A 189 22.15 -24.86 -18.82
CA LEU A 189 23.44 -24.15 -18.83
C LEU A 189 24.60 -25.02 -19.33
N LEU A 190 24.43 -26.34 -19.35
CA LEU A 190 25.40 -27.26 -19.96
C LEU A 190 25.16 -27.29 -21.49
N PRO A 191 26.21 -27.17 -22.32
CA PRO A 191 26.05 -27.32 -23.75
C PRO A 191 25.44 -28.70 -24.06
N PRO A 192 24.55 -28.83 -25.06
CA PRO A 192 24.00 -30.13 -25.45
C PRO A 192 25.18 -31.06 -25.70
N GLN A 193 25.24 -32.13 -24.91
CA GLN A 193 26.26 -33.16 -25.05
C GLN A 193 26.13 -33.69 -26.47
N LYS A 194 26.97 -33.18 -27.37
CA LYS A 194 27.13 -33.73 -28.71
C LYS A 194 27.52 -35.17 -28.48
N GLN A 195 26.57 -36.08 -28.64
CA GLN A 195 26.87 -37.49 -28.77
C GLN A 195 27.84 -37.55 -29.93
N LYS A 196 29.10 -37.89 -29.62
CA LYS A 196 30.08 -38.17 -30.65
C LYS A 196 29.50 -39.32 -31.49
N PRO A 197 29.48 -39.20 -32.82
CA PRO A 197 29.19 -40.34 -33.67
C PRO A 197 30.16 -41.44 -33.27
N ARG A 198 29.61 -42.59 -32.89
CA ARG A 198 30.35 -43.83 -32.76
C ARG A 198 30.96 -44.10 -34.13
N GLU A 199 32.24 -43.76 -34.31
CA GLU A 199 33.02 -44.18 -35.47
C GLU A 199 32.95 -45.71 -35.50
N ARG A 200 32.19 -46.20 -36.47
CA ARG A 200 32.10 -47.60 -36.82
C ARG A 200 33.26 -47.82 -37.78
N SER A 201 34.30 -48.48 -37.29
CA SER A 201 35.34 -49.07 -38.12
C SER A 201 34.67 -49.95 -39.18
N GLU A 202 34.87 -49.61 -40.45
CA GLU A 202 34.65 -50.56 -41.54
C GLU A 202 35.71 -51.65 -41.42
N ASP A 203 35.26 -52.87 -41.13
CA ASP A 203 35.75 -54.06 -41.82
C ASP A 203 34.75 -55.22 -41.62
N GLY A 204 34.33 -55.83 -42.71
CA GLY A 204 33.86 -57.22 -42.72
C GLY A 204 32.34 -57.51 -42.64
N ILE A 205 31.69 -57.56 -43.81
CA ILE A 205 30.76 -58.61 -44.29
C ILE A 205 29.53 -59.01 -43.42
N GLY A 206 28.33 -58.85 -43.99
CA GLY A 206 27.23 -59.82 -43.82
C GLY A 206 25.88 -59.27 -43.30
N PRO A 207 24.72 -59.66 -43.87
CA PRO A 207 23.44 -58.94 -43.80
C PRO A 207 22.53 -59.42 -42.64
N VAL A 208 21.47 -58.64 -42.32
CA VAL A 208 20.08 -59.10 -42.04
C VAL A 208 19.28 -58.10 -41.16
N LEU A 209 18.23 -57.53 -41.79
CA LEU A 209 16.84 -57.23 -41.37
C LEU A 209 16.46 -56.40 -40.10
N SER A 210 15.38 -55.62 -40.34
CA SER A 210 14.40 -54.94 -39.45
C SER A 210 14.83 -53.63 -38.77
N ASP A 211 14.26 -52.43 -39.03
CA ASP A 211 12.86 -51.98 -39.27
C ASP A 211 11.93 -52.39 -38.11
N LEU A 212 11.25 -51.56 -37.33
CA LEU A 212 11.08 -50.10 -37.16
C LEU A 212 10.11 -49.95 -35.96
N GLU A 213 10.42 -49.09 -34.98
CA GLU A 213 9.53 -48.46 -33.96
C GLU A 213 8.69 -49.41 -33.06
N ASP A 214 8.28 -49.15 -31.82
CA ASP A 214 8.23 -47.99 -30.93
C ASP A 214 7.92 -48.55 -29.51
N ASP A 215 8.03 -47.71 -28.47
CA ASP A 215 7.42 -47.94 -27.13
C ASP A 215 8.12 -48.86 -26.11
N VAL A 216 9.28 -48.43 -25.60
CA VAL A 216 9.77 -48.85 -24.26
C VAL A 216 10.29 -47.62 -23.51
N GLY A 217 9.38 -46.70 -23.20
CA GLY A 217 9.65 -45.44 -22.50
C GLY A 217 9.33 -45.43 -21.00
N GLU A 218 8.94 -46.56 -20.40
CA GLU A 218 8.35 -46.60 -19.04
C GLU A 218 8.98 -47.60 -18.07
N LEU A 219 10.04 -48.35 -18.42
CA LEU A 219 10.60 -49.40 -17.54
C LEU A 219 11.76 -48.98 -16.62
N ASN A 220 11.92 -47.68 -16.31
CA ASN A 220 13.03 -47.23 -15.45
C ASN A 220 12.61 -46.34 -14.26
N LYS A 221 11.30 -46.25 -13.97
CA LYS A 221 10.80 -45.52 -12.79
C LYS A 221 10.56 -46.43 -11.58
N GLU A 222 10.56 -47.76 -11.78
CA GLU A 222 10.17 -48.72 -10.74
C GLU A 222 11.37 -49.31 -9.97
N ASN A 223 12.55 -49.42 -10.59
CA ASN A 223 13.80 -49.80 -9.90
C ASN A 223 14.42 -48.68 -9.02
N MET A 224 13.77 -47.52 -8.93
CA MET A 224 14.26 -46.35 -8.18
C MET A 224 13.72 -46.28 -6.74
N TRP A 225 12.89 -47.24 -6.33
CA TRP A 225 12.28 -47.26 -4.99
C TRP A 225 12.97 -48.23 -4.02
N GLU A 226 14.00 -48.96 -4.49
CA GLU A 226 14.74 -49.96 -3.70
C GLU A 226 16.16 -49.52 -3.31
N LEU A 227 16.54 -48.29 -3.65
CA LEU A 227 17.80 -47.69 -3.21
C LEU A 227 17.57 -47.03 -1.85
N SER A 228 18.37 -47.41 -0.83
CA SER A 228 18.32 -46.74 0.47
C SER A 228 18.45 -45.22 0.30
N CYS A 229 17.81 -44.44 1.18
CA CYS A 229 17.90 -42.97 1.15
C CYS A 229 19.36 -42.49 1.08
N GLU A 230 20.27 -43.23 1.72
CA GLU A 230 21.72 -43.05 1.64
C GLU A 230 22.24 -43.14 0.21
N THR A 231 21.85 -44.15 -0.59
CA THR A 231 22.32 -44.33 -1.96
C THR A 231 21.82 -43.23 -2.90
N VAL A 232 20.55 -42.80 -2.75
CA VAL A 232 20.00 -41.69 -3.54
C VAL A 232 20.70 -40.37 -3.18
N ARG A 233 20.95 -40.13 -1.88
CA ARG A 233 21.70 -38.96 -1.40
C ARG A 233 23.13 -38.96 -1.93
N GLU A 234 23.79 -40.12 -1.93
CA GLU A 234 25.15 -40.27 -2.41
C GLU A 234 25.24 -40.06 -3.93
N GLN A 235 24.31 -40.61 -4.72
CA GLN A 235 24.23 -40.37 -6.17
C GLN A 235 24.02 -38.88 -6.50
N LEU A 236 23.11 -38.20 -5.79
CA LEU A 236 22.89 -36.77 -5.97
C LEU A 236 24.15 -35.96 -5.62
N THR A 237 24.78 -36.28 -4.50
CA THR A 237 26.01 -35.60 -4.05
C THR A 237 27.15 -35.81 -5.06
N ASN A 238 27.30 -37.01 -5.60
CA ASN A 238 28.30 -37.33 -6.62
C ASN A 238 28.01 -36.62 -7.95
N SER A 239 26.73 -36.49 -8.32
CA SER A 239 26.30 -35.72 -9.49
C SER A 239 26.67 -34.24 -9.36
N ILE A 240 26.35 -33.61 -8.23
CA ILE A 240 26.69 -32.20 -7.95
C ILE A 240 28.21 -32.02 -7.94
N ARG A 241 28.97 -32.91 -7.30
CA ARG A 241 30.44 -32.87 -7.31
C ARG A 241 31.03 -33.00 -8.71
N ASN A 242 30.43 -33.81 -9.57
CA ASN A 242 30.87 -33.94 -10.96
C ASN A 242 30.58 -32.68 -11.77
N GLN A 243 29.38 -32.11 -11.62
CA GLN A 243 29.02 -30.85 -12.27
C GLN A 243 29.90 -29.69 -11.78
N TRP A 244 30.20 -29.63 -10.48
CA TRP A 244 31.12 -28.65 -9.91
C TRP A 244 32.53 -28.79 -10.46
N ARG A 245 33.06 -30.01 -10.59
CA ARG A 245 34.36 -30.27 -11.22
C ARG A 245 34.38 -29.83 -12.69
N MET A 246 33.31 -30.11 -13.43
CA MET A 246 33.18 -29.68 -14.82
C MET A 246 33.20 -28.15 -14.94
N LEU A 247 32.43 -27.46 -14.09
CA LEU A 247 32.38 -26.00 -14.05
C LEU A 247 33.73 -25.41 -13.65
N LYS A 248 34.36 -25.94 -12.59
CA LYS A 248 35.68 -25.50 -12.13
C LYS A 248 36.71 -25.62 -13.25
N ASN A 249 36.76 -26.76 -13.93
CA ASN A 249 37.65 -26.97 -15.05
C ASN A 249 37.35 -26.03 -16.23
N HIS A 250 36.09 -25.65 -16.45
CA HIS A 250 35.72 -24.70 -17.49
C HIS A 250 36.14 -23.27 -17.14
N VAL A 251 35.93 -22.84 -15.90
CA VAL A 251 36.38 -21.54 -15.39
C VAL A 251 37.90 -21.45 -15.44
N GLU A 252 38.61 -22.49 -15.01
CA GLU A 252 40.06 -22.56 -15.09
C GLU A 252 40.56 -22.52 -16.55
N LYS A 253 39.83 -23.13 -17.49
CA LYS A 253 40.15 -23.00 -18.93
C LYS A 253 39.95 -21.58 -19.44
N LEU A 254 38.86 -20.91 -19.06
CA LEU A 254 38.62 -19.51 -19.42
C LEU A 254 39.68 -18.59 -18.82
N ASP A 255 40.06 -18.80 -17.56
CA ASP A 255 41.10 -18.03 -16.87
C ASP A 255 42.48 -18.20 -17.53
N ASN A 256 42.83 -19.43 -17.91
CA ASN A 256 44.03 -19.72 -18.69
C ASN A 256 43.96 -19.15 -20.11
N GLN A 257 42.77 -19.03 -20.70
CA GLN A 257 42.56 -18.43 -22.03
C GLN A 257 42.71 -16.92 -21.98
N VAL A 258 42.16 -16.25 -20.95
CA VAL A 258 42.35 -14.83 -20.65
C VAL A 258 43.81 -14.51 -20.35
N SER A 259 44.49 -15.39 -19.62
CA SER A 259 45.93 -15.28 -19.34
C SER A 259 46.79 -15.46 -20.59
N ARG A 260 46.40 -16.35 -21.53
CA ARG A 260 47.06 -16.49 -22.84
C ARG A 260 46.87 -15.28 -23.75
N VAL A 261 45.69 -14.65 -23.72
CA VAL A 261 45.42 -13.41 -24.47
C VAL A 261 46.31 -12.25 -23.98
N HIS A 262 46.74 -12.26 -22.72
CA HIS A 262 47.70 -11.29 -22.17
C HIS A 262 49.18 -11.54 -22.55
N SER A 263 49.55 -12.69 -23.13
CA SER A 263 50.97 -13.05 -23.36
C SER A 263 51.33 -13.54 -24.77
N GLY A 264 50.41 -13.50 -25.75
CA GLY A 264 50.79 -13.55 -27.16
C GLY A 264 49.83 -14.31 -28.08
N ALA A 265 49.70 -13.74 -29.28
CA ALA A 265 49.04 -14.25 -30.49
C ALA A 265 47.51 -14.07 -30.57
N LEU A 266 47.16 -12.89 -31.09
CA LEU A 266 46.03 -12.54 -31.96
C LEU A 266 45.14 -13.71 -32.45
N THR A 267 43.86 -13.64 -32.09
CA THR A 267 42.77 -13.98 -33.02
C THR A 267 41.82 -12.80 -33.09
N ASP A 268 42.12 -11.99 -34.09
CA ASP A 268 41.36 -10.91 -34.72
C ASP A 268 39.93 -11.38 -35.07
N LYS A 269 38.90 -10.91 -34.34
CA LYS A 269 37.57 -10.60 -34.90
C LYS A 269 36.48 -10.07 -33.97
N ASP A 270 36.64 -10.01 -32.64
CA ASP A 270 35.52 -9.52 -31.79
C ASP A 270 35.95 -9.01 -30.39
N VAL A 271 37.15 -8.42 -30.29
CA VAL A 271 37.60 -7.76 -29.06
C VAL A 271 38.20 -6.43 -29.47
N ILE A 272 37.53 -5.33 -29.09
CA ILE A 272 38.03 -3.97 -29.26
C ILE A 272 39.43 -3.92 -28.62
N SER A 273 40.44 -3.47 -29.38
CA SER A 273 41.82 -3.45 -28.89
C SER A 273 41.91 -2.56 -27.66
N ARG A 274 42.79 -2.89 -26.71
CA ARG A 274 43.08 -2.00 -25.57
C ARG A 274 43.46 -0.58 -26.05
N GLU A 275 44.15 -0.50 -27.18
CA GLU A 275 44.51 0.75 -27.85
C GLU A 275 43.26 1.55 -28.28
N ASP A 276 42.26 0.87 -28.84
CA ASP A 276 41.01 1.52 -29.28
C ASP A 276 40.19 2.02 -28.09
N HIS A 277 40.20 1.29 -26.98
CA HIS A 277 39.62 1.74 -25.72
C HIS A 277 40.33 2.98 -25.16
N GLU A 278 41.67 3.00 -25.19
CA GLU A 278 42.47 4.15 -24.75
C GLU A 278 42.20 5.39 -25.62
N LEU A 279 42.09 5.23 -26.94
CA LEU A 279 41.73 6.30 -27.87
C LEU A 279 40.30 6.82 -27.65
N GLU A 280 39.32 5.93 -27.42
CA GLU A 280 37.95 6.36 -27.12
C GLU A 280 37.88 7.06 -25.75
N THR A 281 38.67 6.64 -24.76
CA THR A 281 38.74 7.36 -23.48
C THR A 281 39.33 8.76 -23.62
N GLU A 282 40.40 8.93 -24.41
CA GLU A 282 40.98 10.25 -24.68
C GLU A 282 39.98 11.17 -25.41
N LYS A 283 39.26 10.61 -26.38
CA LYS A 283 38.19 11.32 -27.09
C LYS A 283 37.05 11.75 -26.14
N LEU A 284 36.59 10.86 -25.27
CA LEU A 284 35.57 11.18 -24.27
C LEU A 284 36.07 12.23 -23.26
N GLU A 285 37.34 12.19 -22.88
CA GLU A 285 37.94 13.23 -22.03
C GLU A 285 37.92 14.61 -22.70
N LEU A 286 38.23 14.68 -24.00
CA LEU A 286 38.11 15.92 -24.79
C LEU A 286 36.66 16.39 -24.91
N GLU A 287 35.71 15.50 -25.14
CA GLU A 287 34.28 15.84 -25.19
C GLU A 287 33.77 16.35 -23.83
N ILE A 288 34.19 15.73 -22.72
CA ILE A 288 33.87 16.18 -21.35
C ILE A 288 34.47 17.56 -21.11
N GLN A 289 35.71 17.80 -21.55
CA GLN A 289 36.35 19.10 -21.41
C GLN A 289 35.62 20.18 -22.21
N HIS A 290 35.19 19.87 -23.43
CA HIS A 290 34.37 20.76 -24.25
C HIS A 290 33.00 21.05 -23.59
N CYS A 291 32.34 20.03 -23.05
CA CYS A 291 31.08 20.20 -22.30
C CYS A 291 31.26 21.13 -21.09
N LYS A 292 32.37 21.00 -20.35
CA LYS A 292 32.69 21.89 -19.21
C LYS A 292 32.84 23.34 -19.66
N GLU A 293 33.48 23.58 -20.80
CA GLU A 293 33.64 24.93 -21.37
C GLU A 293 32.31 25.52 -21.83
N MET A 294 31.44 24.70 -22.44
CA MET A 294 30.07 25.08 -22.78
C MET A 294 29.24 25.43 -21.54
N ILE A 295 29.32 24.63 -20.47
CA ILE A 295 28.62 24.91 -19.21
C ILE A 295 29.13 26.23 -18.62
N LYS A 296 30.43 26.48 -18.64
CA LYS A 296 31.02 27.73 -18.13
C LYS A 296 30.54 28.95 -18.93
N THR A 297 30.46 28.84 -20.26
CA THR A 297 29.93 29.92 -21.11
C THR A 297 28.43 30.12 -20.92
N GLN A 298 27.65 29.04 -20.78
CA GLN A 298 26.23 29.11 -20.43
C GLN A 298 26.01 29.80 -19.07
N GLN A 299 26.81 29.47 -18.06
CA GLN A 299 26.76 30.12 -16.74
C GLN A 299 27.09 31.62 -16.83
N GLN A 300 28.09 32.00 -17.61
CA GLN A 300 28.42 33.42 -17.84
C GLN A 300 27.29 34.17 -18.55
N LEU A 301 26.67 33.58 -19.56
CA LEU A 301 25.52 34.16 -20.26
C LEU A 301 24.31 34.31 -19.32
N LEU A 302 24.03 33.29 -18.50
CA LEU A 302 22.94 33.33 -17.52
C LEU A 302 23.18 34.43 -16.47
N GLN A 303 24.43 34.58 -16.02
CA GLN A 303 24.82 35.64 -15.10
C GLN A 303 24.69 37.03 -15.75
N GLN A 304 25.06 37.15 -17.03
CA GLN A 304 24.87 38.38 -17.81
C GLN A 304 23.39 38.69 -18.03
N GLN A 305 22.54 37.68 -18.24
CA GLN A 305 21.10 37.85 -18.39
C GLN A 305 20.42 38.28 -17.08
N LEU A 306 20.93 37.80 -15.93
CA LEU A 306 20.47 38.23 -14.61
C LEU A 306 20.95 39.65 -14.24
N MET A 307 22.07 40.10 -14.80
CA MET A 307 22.61 41.45 -14.63
C MET A 307 22.12 42.45 -15.70
N SER A 308 21.48 41.96 -16.76
CA SER A 308 20.78 42.76 -17.76
C SER A 308 19.45 43.23 -17.17
N PRO A 309 19.05 44.50 -17.31
CA PRO A 309 17.74 44.94 -16.86
C PRO A 309 16.69 44.17 -17.66
N CYS A 310 16.08 43.18 -17.01
CA CYS A 310 14.96 42.41 -17.53
C CYS A 310 13.70 43.29 -17.47
N ASP A 311 12.79 43.12 -18.43
CA ASP A 311 11.54 43.89 -18.53
C ASP A 311 10.72 43.74 -17.23
N ASP A 312 10.63 44.82 -16.45
CA ASP A 312 10.00 44.87 -15.10
C ASP A 312 8.56 44.31 -15.09
N ASP A 313 7.86 44.37 -16.22
CA ASP A 313 6.48 43.93 -16.36
C ASP A 313 6.32 42.40 -16.23
N THR A 314 7.33 41.63 -16.66
CA THR A 314 7.24 40.15 -16.62
C THR A 314 7.56 39.61 -15.23
N THR A 315 8.50 40.25 -14.53
CA THR A 315 8.82 39.95 -13.13
C THR A 315 7.68 40.33 -12.19
N VAL A 316 7.02 41.48 -12.42
CA VAL A 316 5.84 41.91 -11.66
C VAL A 316 4.68 40.92 -11.82
N LEU A 317 4.38 40.45 -13.04
CA LEU A 317 3.27 39.51 -13.27
C LEU A 317 3.48 38.16 -12.55
N LEU A 318 4.68 37.60 -12.62
CA LEU A 318 5.01 36.34 -11.94
C LEU A 318 4.97 36.50 -10.41
N GLN A 319 5.42 37.64 -9.90
CA GLN A 319 5.35 37.96 -8.48
C GLN A 319 3.90 38.15 -8.00
N ASP A 320 3.04 38.79 -8.80
CA ASP A 320 1.61 38.93 -8.54
C ASP A 320 0.89 37.58 -8.52
N CYS A 321 1.24 36.66 -9.43
CA CYS A 321 0.70 35.29 -9.42
C CYS A 321 1.05 34.52 -8.13
N TYR A 322 2.30 34.62 -7.67
CA TYR A 322 2.74 33.98 -6.43
C TYR A 322 2.06 34.59 -5.19
N LEU A 323 1.95 35.92 -5.14
CA LEU A 323 1.26 36.61 -4.05
C LEU A 323 -0.24 36.27 -4.00
N LEU A 324 -0.87 36.05 -5.15
CA LEU A 324 -2.27 35.63 -5.25
C LEU A 324 -2.48 34.24 -4.63
N GLU A 325 -1.63 33.27 -4.98
CA GLU A 325 -1.69 31.90 -4.45
C GLU A 325 -1.45 31.88 -2.93
N GLU A 326 -0.47 32.63 -2.45
CA GLU A 326 -0.18 32.76 -1.02
C GLU A 326 -1.36 33.39 -0.27
N ARG A 327 -1.98 34.43 -0.84
CA ARG A 327 -3.17 35.08 -0.26
C ARG A 327 -4.36 34.12 -0.18
N GLU A 328 -4.58 33.31 -1.22
CA GLU A 328 -5.66 32.31 -1.24
C GLU A 328 -5.41 31.22 -0.19
N ARG A 329 -4.17 30.71 -0.07
CA ARG A 329 -3.80 29.74 0.96
C ARG A 329 -4.03 30.28 2.37
N LEU A 330 -3.58 31.50 2.66
CA LEU A 330 -3.80 32.14 3.96
C LEU A 330 -5.30 32.32 4.24
N GLN A 331 -6.10 32.63 3.22
CA GLN A 331 -7.54 32.78 3.37
C GLN A 331 -8.21 31.44 3.74
N GLU A 332 -7.74 30.32 3.19
CA GLU A 332 -8.21 28.98 3.57
C GLU A 332 -7.81 28.59 5.00
N GLU A 333 -6.55 28.82 5.37
CA GLU A 333 -6.07 28.59 6.74
C GLU A 333 -6.87 29.42 7.75
N TRP A 334 -7.17 30.68 7.41
CA TRP A 334 -7.96 31.55 8.27
C TRP A 334 -9.42 31.11 8.42
N LYS A 335 -10.02 30.58 7.34
CA LYS A 335 -11.36 29.95 7.41
C LYS A 335 -11.32 28.72 8.33
N LEU A 336 -10.30 27.87 8.20
CA LEU A 336 -10.13 26.69 9.05
C LEU A 336 -9.98 27.08 10.53
N PHE A 337 -9.17 28.09 10.82
CA PHE A 337 -8.98 28.60 12.17
C PHE A 337 -10.29 29.14 12.78
N ARG A 338 -11.09 29.85 11.97
CA ARG A 338 -12.41 30.34 12.38
C ARG A 338 -13.38 29.19 12.69
N GLU A 339 -13.37 28.15 11.87
CA GLU A 339 -14.17 26.94 12.06
C GLU A 339 -13.78 26.23 13.37
N GLN A 340 -12.48 26.06 13.62
CA GLN A 340 -11.97 25.49 14.86
C GLN A 340 -12.40 26.32 16.08
N LYS A 341 -12.24 27.64 16.04
CA LYS A 341 -12.69 28.54 17.12
C LYS A 341 -14.18 28.39 17.40
N LYS A 342 -15.01 28.25 16.36
CA LYS A 342 -16.45 28.01 16.49
C LYS A 342 -16.75 26.64 17.11
N ASN A 343 -15.97 25.61 16.79
CA ASN A 343 -16.12 24.28 17.37
C ASN A 343 -15.74 24.25 18.84
N PHE A 344 -14.59 24.83 19.22
CA PHE A 344 -14.19 24.96 20.62
C PHE A 344 -15.24 25.71 21.44
N GLU A 345 -15.84 26.75 20.88
CA GLU A 345 -16.89 27.50 21.55
C GLU A 345 -18.17 26.67 21.74
N LYS A 346 -18.53 25.82 20.77
CA LYS A 346 -19.65 24.87 20.93
C LYS A 346 -19.35 23.81 21.98
N GLU A 347 -18.16 23.23 21.97
CA GLU A 347 -17.72 22.26 22.97
C GLU A 347 -17.74 22.88 24.36
N ARG A 348 -17.19 24.09 24.51
CA ARG A 348 -17.22 24.86 25.76
C ARG A 348 -18.63 25.04 26.30
N ARG A 349 -19.60 25.40 25.45
CA ARG A 349 -21.01 25.49 25.85
C ARG A 349 -21.57 24.13 26.26
N SER A 350 -21.30 23.07 25.49
CA SER A 350 -21.76 21.71 25.79
C SER A 350 -21.22 21.20 27.14
N PHE A 351 -19.94 21.45 27.44
CA PHE A 351 -19.35 21.09 28.73
C PHE A 351 -19.94 21.89 29.88
N THR A 352 -20.18 23.20 29.68
CA THR A 352 -20.81 24.06 30.69
C THR A 352 -22.23 23.59 30.98
N GLU A 353 -23.01 23.28 29.95
CA GLU A 353 -24.38 22.76 30.10
C GLU A 353 -24.40 21.40 30.81
N ALA A 354 -23.50 20.49 30.45
CA ALA A 354 -23.36 19.20 31.11
C ALA A 354 -22.99 19.34 32.60
N ALA A 355 -22.10 20.29 32.94
CA ALA A 355 -21.72 20.57 34.32
C ALA A 355 -22.89 21.15 35.14
N ILE A 356 -23.66 22.08 34.56
CA ILE A 356 -24.87 22.64 35.19
C ILE A 356 -25.89 21.52 35.42
N ARG A 357 -26.16 20.69 34.40
CA ARG A 357 -27.10 19.58 34.49
C ARG A 357 -26.69 18.58 35.57
N LEU A 358 -25.41 18.21 35.63
CA LEU A 358 -24.89 17.32 36.67
C LEU A 358 -25.03 17.95 38.06
N GLY A 359 -24.85 19.26 38.19
CA GLY A 359 -25.10 20.00 39.42
C GLY A 359 -26.55 19.91 39.88
N LEU A 360 -27.50 20.12 38.96
CA LEU A 360 -28.94 19.98 39.25
C LEU A 360 -29.33 18.55 39.63
N GLU A 361 -28.80 17.54 38.93
CA GLU A 361 -29.05 16.13 39.23
C GLU A 361 -28.49 15.73 40.61
N ARG A 362 -27.30 16.25 40.99
CA ARG A 362 -26.73 16.06 42.34
C ARG A 362 -27.57 16.72 43.42
N GLN A 363 -28.01 17.96 43.19
CA GLN A 363 -28.87 18.67 44.14
C GLN A 363 -30.18 17.91 44.35
N ALA A 364 -30.85 17.49 43.27
CA ALA A 364 -32.08 16.70 43.36
C ALA A 364 -31.86 15.40 44.13
N PHE A 365 -30.74 14.70 43.90
CA PHE A 365 -30.40 13.49 44.65
C PHE A 365 -30.16 13.76 46.15
N GLU A 366 -29.52 14.88 46.50
CA GLU A 366 -29.33 15.28 47.90
C GLU A 366 -30.64 15.67 48.58
N GLU A 367 -31.54 16.33 47.88
CA GLU A 367 -32.91 16.64 48.33
C GLU A 367 -33.71 15.35 48.55
N ASP A 368 -33.68 14.40 47.61
CA ASP A 368 -34.31 13.07 47.75
C ASP A 368 -33.73 12.29 48.94
N ARG A 369 -32.40 12.33 49.13
CA ARG A 369 -31.75 11.72 50.30
C ARG A 369 -32.19 12.40 51.60
N GLY A 370 -32.30 13.73 51.60
CA GLY A 370 -32.74 14.51 52.75
C GLY A 370 -34.20 14.24 53.12
N THR A 371 -35.09 14.17 52.12
CA THR A 371 -36.50 13.80 52.32
C THR A 371 -36.64 12.35 52.78
N TRP A 372 -35.84 11.43 52.24
CA TRP A 372 -35.79 10.04 52.69
C TRP A 372 -35.35 9.94 54.15
N LEU A 373 -34.26 10.61 54.54
CA LEU A 373 -33.80 10.65 55.94
C LEU A 373 -34.86 11.28 56.86
N LYS A 374 -35.48 12.39 56.45
CA LYS A 374 -36.57 13.02 57.19
C LYS A 374 -37.74 12.05 57.38
N GLN A 375 -38.10 11.30 56.34
CA GLN A 375 -39.15 10.29 56.42
C GLN A 375 -38.77 9.15 57.37
N GLN A 376 -37.53 8.66 57.32
CA GLN A 376 -37.00 7.65 58.26
C GLN A 376 -37.03 8.15 59.71
N PHE A 377 -36.61 9.39 59.97
CA PHE A 377 -36.68 9.98 61.32
C PHE A 377 -38.12 10.14 61.81
N LEU A 378 -39.02 10.62 60.95
CA LEU A 378 -40.44 10.77 61.30
C LEU A 378 -41.12 9.42 61.54
N SER A 379 -40.80 8.38 60.75
CA SER A 379 -41.34 7.04 61.00
C SER A 379 -40.84 6.47 62.33
N MET A 380 -39.57 6.67 62.68
CA MET A 380 -39.00 6.21 63.96
C MET A 380 -39.54 6.97 65.19
N THR A 381 -39.90 8.25 65.04
CA THR A 381 -40.47 9.05 66.13
C THR A 381 -41.98 8.85 66.32
N CYS A 382 -42.70 8.41 65.28
CA CYS A 382 -44.10 8.02 65.40
C CYS A 382 -44.29 6.73 66.24
N ASP A 383 -43.37 5.77 66.14
CA ASP A 383 -43.42 4.54 66.94
C ASP A 383 -43.04 4.77 68.41
N SER A 384 -42.27 5.83 68.71
CA SER A 384 -41.90 6.17 70.10
C SER A 384 -43.08 6.69 70.93
N LYS A 385 -44.15 7.23 70.30
CA LYS A 385 -45.38 7.64 71.01
C LYS A 385 -46.38 6.50 71.18
N TYR A 386 -46.14 5.36 70.54
CA TYR A 386 -47.04 4.19 70.63
C TYR A 386 -46.57 3.16 71.67
N LEU A 387 -45.30 3.18 72.09
CA LEU A 387 -44.78 2.24 73.10
C LEU A 387 -45.04 2.68 74.56
N GLU A 388 -45.44 3.93 74.82
CA GLU A 388 -45.73 4.42 76.17
C GLU A 388 -47.22 4.29 76.57
N ASN A 389 -48.10 3.90 75.64
CA ASN A 389 -49.56 3.80 75.88
C ASN A 389 -50.15 2.38 75.87
N VAL A 390 -49.33 1.32 75.85
CA VAL A 390 -49.82 -0.07 76.02
C VAL A 390 -49.67 -0.49 77.48
N LYS A 391 -50.33 0.24 78.38
CA LYS A 391 -50.75 -0.28 79.69
C LYS A 391 -52.21 0.09 79.85
N THR A 392 -53.05 -0.94 79.92
CA THR A 392 -54.52 -0.91 80.00
C THR A 392 -55.19 -0.52 78.66
N GLN A 393 -56.16 -1.23 78.10
CA GLN A 393 -57.22 -2.05 78.66
C GLN A 393 -57.71 -3.06 77.62
N SER A 394 -58.02 -4.27 78.09
CA SER A 394 -58.89 -5.23 77.44
C SER A 394 -60.31 -4.67 77.25
N ALA A 395 -60.93 -4.91 76.09
CA ALA A 395 -62.34 -5.31 75.97
C ALA A 395 -62.74 -5.52 74.50
N THR A 396 -63.40 -6.66 74.26
CA THR A 396 -64.49 -6.89 73.28
C THR A 396 -64.18 -6.70 71.79
N SER A 397 -64.06 -7.77 71.00
CA SER A 397 -65.11 -8.64 70.43
C SER A 397 -65.59 -8.19 69.05
N GLY A 398 -65.35 -9.04 68.05
CA GLY A 398 -66.40 -9.46 67.10
C GLY A 398 -66.24 -9.11 65.61
N SER A 399 -66.22 -10.18 64.80
CA SER A 399 -66.67 -10.30 63.39
C SER A 399 -65.74 -9.77 62.28
N SER A 400 -65.07 -10.61 61.47
CA SER A 400 -65.51 -11.59 60.45
C SER A 400 -66.06 -10.95 59.17
N ASP A 401 -65.24 -11.09 58.12
CA ASP A 401 -65.48 -11.36 56.69
C ASP A 401 -66.30 -10.38 55.84
N GLN A 402 -65.69 -9.82 54.77
CA GLN A 402 -65.74 -10.40 53.41
C GLN A 402 -65.09 -9.49 52.32
N ASP A 403 -64.43 -10.20 51.40
CA ASP A 403 -64.36 -10.00 49.95
C ASP A 403 -63.31 -9.14 49.21
N ASN A 404 -62.67 -9.87 48.30
CA ASN A 404 -61.83 -9.49 47.17
C ASN A 404 -62.57 -8.61 46.16
N HIS A 405 -61.88 -7.70 45.47
CA HIS A 405 -61.49 -7.86 44.06
C HIS A 405 -60.75 -6.64 43.50
N LEU A 406 -59.72 -6.94 42.71
CA LEU A 406 -58.93 -6.05 41.85
C LEU A 406 -59.76 -5.33 40.77
N MET A 407 -59.10 -4.33 40.14
CA MET A 407 -59.24 -3.80 38.76
C MET A 407 -59.98 -2.45 38.66
N ASN A 408 -59.59 -1.43 37.88
CA ASN A 408 -58.50 -1.16 36.93
C ASN A 408 -58.65 0.30 36.41
N THR A 409 -57.69 0.77 35.60
CA THR A 409 -57.74 1.82 34.55
C THR A 409 -57.49 3.30 34.95
N ARG A 410 -56.81 4.18 34.18
CA ARG A 410 -56.01 4.15 32.92
C ARG A 410 -55.67 5.60 32.51
N SER A 411 -54.51 5.86 31.89
CA SER A 411 -54.32 6.67 30.65
C SER A 411 -52.86 6.48 30.16
N GLN A 412 -52.58 5.86 28.99
CA GLN A 412 -52.59 6.40 27.60
C GLN A 412 -51.66 7.62 27.46
N GLN A 413 -50.60 7.64 26.62
CA GLN A 413 -50.51 7.47 25.16
C GLN A 413 -49.11 6.91 24.74
N LYS A 414 -48.96 5.81 23.95
CA LYS A 414 -48.86 5.64 22.47
C LYS A 414 -47.60 6.27 21.82
N LYS A 415 -46.79 5.70 20.89
CA LYS A 415 -46.45 4.40 20.20
C LYS A 415 -45.50 4.83 19.01
N PRO A 416 -44.90 3.98 18.11
CA PRO A 416 -45.09 2.56 17.81
C PRO A 416 -43.82 1.71 17.56
N ARG A 417 -44.08 0.43 17.26
CA ARG A 417 -43.20 -0.68 16.88
C ARG A 417 -42.76 -0.64 15.42
N SER A 418 -41.63 -1.30 15.18
CA SER A 418 -41.16 -1.88 13.91
C SER A 418 -42.06 -3.03 13.40
N LEU A 419 -42.21 -3.11 12.08
CA LEU A 419 -42.58 -4.33 11.36
C LEU A 419 -41.54 -4.57 10.27
N SER A 420 -41.15 -5.84 10.17
CA SER A 420 -40.36 -6.43 9.10
C SER A 420 -41.28 -6.80 7.94
N SER A 421 -40.87 -6.51 6.71
CA SER A 421 -41.30 -7.23 5.51
C SER A 421 -40.21 -7.12 4.43
N VAL A 422 -39.68 -8.26 4.00
CA VAL A 422 -38.88 -8.44 2.77
C VAL A 422 -39.82 -9.03 1.70
N PRO A 423 -39.81 -8.54 0.44
CA PRO A 423 -39.21 -9.28 -0.69
C PRO A 423 -38.47 -8.35 -1.70
N THR A 424 -37.29 -8.70 -2.23
CA THR A 424 -37.01 -9.46 -3.48
C THR A 424 -37.25 -8.68 -4.79
N SER A 425 -36.16 -8.53 -5.57
CA SER A 425 -36.07 -8.51 -7.06
C SER A 425 -36.46 -7.26 -7.88
N ALA A 426 -35.45 -6.79 -8.63
CA ALA A 426 -35.45 -6.38 -10.04
C ALA A 426 -36.14 -5.07 -10.50
N GLU A 427 -35.41 -4.41 -11.42
CA GLU A 427 -35.87 -3.40 -12.40
C GLU A 427 -36.30 -2.03 -11.80
N LEU A 428 -35.96 -0.86 -12.36
CA LEU A 428 -35.71 -0.51 -13.75
C LEU A 428 -34.82 0.76 -13.82
N CYS A 429 -34.01 0.83 -14.88
CA CYS A 429 -33.33 2.01 -15.40
C CYS A 429 -34.28 3.21 -15.65
N GLN A 430 -33.77 4.44 -15.59
CA GLN A 430 -33.66 5.39 -16.74
C GLN A 430 -33.59 6.87 -16.34
N THR A 431 -32.57 7.54 -16.91
CA THR A 431 -32.61 8.91 -17.49
C THR A 431 -32.68 10.06 -16.46
N ILE A 432 -31.72 10.98 -16.40
CA ILE A 432 -31.49 12.02 -17.42
C ILE A 432 -29.98 12.30 -17.57
N GLN A 433 -29.50 12.09 -18.80
CA GLN A 433 -28.33 12.73 -19.39
C GLN A 433 -28.61 14.21 -19.61
N HIS A 434 -27.63 15.09 -19.46
CA HIS A 434 -27.30 16.14 -20.44
C HIS A 434 -25.97 16.82 -20.03
N THR A 435 -24.89 16.44 -20.72
CA THR A 435 -23.75 17.30 -21.04
C THR A 435 -24.18 18.30 -22.12
N PRO A 436 -23.48 19.44 -22.31
CA PRO A 436 -22.29 19.45 -23.19
C PRO A 436 -21.12 20.36 -22.73
N TYR A 437 -19.89 19.97 -23.13
CA TYR A 437 -18.73 20.76 -23.61
C TYR A 437 -18.37 22.10 -22.89
N SER A 438 -17.12 22.42 -22.54
CA SER A 438 -15.87 22.23 -23.30
C SER A 438 -14.60 22.40 -22.43
N SER A 439 -13.48 21.94 -23.01
CA SER A 439 -12.12 22.51 -22.95
C SER A 439 -11.33 22.56 -21.63
N SER A 440 -10.46 21.55 -21.46
CA SER A 440 -9.05 21.62 -21.00
C SER A 440 -8.27 22.87 -21.48
N PRO A 441 -7.14 23.31 -20.85
CA PRO A 441 -6.00 22.42 -20.53
C PRO A 441 -5.09 22.70 -19.29
N CYS A 442 -4.45 21.59 -18.87
CA CYS A 442 -3.12 21.34 -18.27
C CYS A 442 -2.31 22.43 -17.54
N ALA A 443 -1.85 22.07 -16.33
CA ALA A 443 -0.48 22.26 -15.82
C ALA A 443 -0.24 21.24 -14.66
N ILE A 444 0.50 20.13 -14.86
CA ILE A 444 1.93 19.94 -14.57
C ILE A 444 2.38 20.58 -13.24
N SER A 445 2.38 19.78 -12.17
CA SER A 445 3.07 20.07 -10.91
C SER A 445 4.26 19.14 -10.77
N ASN A 446 5.46 19.66 -11.00
CA ASN A 446 6.70 19.04 -10.54
C ASN A 446 6.81 19.25 -9.02
N LYS A 447 6.92 18.16 -8.25
CA LYS A 447 7.33 18.21 -6.85
C LYS A 447 8.76 17.69 -6.75
N THR A 448 9.69 18.61 -6.51
CA THR A 448 10.99 18.31 -5.91
C THR A 448 10.91 18.67 -4.43
N THR A 449 11.21 17.67 -3.61
CA THR A 449 11.57 17.80 -2.20
C THR A 449 12.95 18.46 -2.13
N GLU A 450 13.13 19.50 -1.30
CA GLU A 450 14.39 19.71 -0.60
C GLU A 450 14.21 20.58 0.66
N GLU A 451 14.82 20.11 1.73
CA GLU A 451 14.96 20.76 3.03
C GLU A 451 15.92 21.95 2.95
N SER A 452 15.63 23.04 3.66
CA SER A 452 16.64 23.75 4.47
C SER A 452 16.01 24.85 5.32
N LYS A 453 16.11 24.70 6.64
CA LYS A 453 16.17 25.83 7.56
C LYS A 453 17.55 26.51 7.41
N PRO A 454 17.67 27.80 7.71
CA PRO A 454 18.22 28.10 9.04
C PRO A 454 17.53 29.28 9.75
N ASN A 455 17.56 29.19 11.08
CA ASN A 455 17.24 30.26 12.01
C ASN A 455 18.09 31.51 11.73
N GLN A 456 17.51 32.70 11.95
CA GLN A 456 18.25 33.82 12.52
C GLN A 456 17.33 34.66 13.40
N TRP A 457 17.78 34.82 14.64
CA TRP A 457 17.33 35.80 15.61
C TRP A 457 17.95 37.15 15.24
N GLU A 458 17.17 38.22 15.23
CA GLU A 458 17.68 39.56 15.52
C GLU A 458 16.57 40.44 16.13
N GLU A 459 16.60 40.43 17.45
CA GLU A 459 16.42 41.52 18.41
C GLU A 459 16.36 42.95 17.82
N ILE A 460 15.24 43.66 18.02
CA ILE A 460 15.25 45.13 18.18
C ILE A 460 14.29 45.53 19.31
N TYR A 461 14.90 46.05 20.37
CA TYR A 461 14.30 46.87 21.41
C TYR A 461 13.71 48.19 20.84
N ARG A 462 12.50 48.53 21.31
CA ARG A 462 12.09 49.89 21.77
C ARG A 462 10.69 49.75 22.38
N GLU A 463 10.51 49.83 23.70
CA GLU A 463 10.59 51.02 24.57
C GLU A 463 9.53 52.07 24.23
N GLU A 464 8.64 52.30 25.22
CA GLU A 464 7.90 53.52 25.60
C GLU A 464 6.42 53.20 25.96
N THR A 465 6.12 53.01 27.25
CA THR A 465 5.45 53.96 28.19
C THR A 465 3.97 54.16 27.86
N GLU A 466 2.99 53.96 28.74
CA GLU A 466 2.87 54.22 30.19
C GLU A 466 2.07 53.13 30.93
#